data_AF-A0A178W208-F1
#
_entry.id   AF-A0A178W208-F1
#
_cell.length_a   1.000
_cell.length_b   1.000
_cell.length_c   1.000
_cell.angle_alpha   90.00
_cell.angle_beta   90.00
_cell.angle_gamma   90.00
#
_symmetry.space_group_name_H-M   'P 1'
#
loop_
_entity.id
_entity.type
_entity.pdbx_description
1 polymer ?
#
loop_
_entity_poly.entity_id
_entity_poly.type
_entity_poly.pdbx_seq_one_letter_code
_entity_poly.pdbx_strand_id
1 'polypeptide(L)' 'MVVEKTQGHICHDYLEGDHCDPRDCNLDCRDKWKGTGTCEPPTGTPLTRTCYCTYDC' A
#
# COMPACT_ATOMS: atom_id res chain seq x y z
N MET A 1 -2.22 0.16 -18.63
CA MET A 1 -3.33 -0.79 -18.45
C MET A 1 -3.30 -1.19 -16.99
N VAL A 2 -4.05 -0.50 -16.13
CA VAL A 2 -4.14 -0.85 -14.69
C VAL A 2 -5.49 -1.49 -14.47
N VAL A 3 -5.39 -2.67 -13.88
CA VAL A 3 -6.33 -3.78 -13.84
C VAL A 3 -7.65 -3.43 -13.16
N GLU A 4 -8.73 -3.91 -13.80
CA GLU A 4 -10.09 -4.01 -13.29
C GLU A 4 -10.13 -4.66 -11.90
N LYS A 5 -10.81 -4.04 -10.94
CA LYS A 5 -11.46 -4.78 -9.83
C LYS A 5 -12.76 -4.11 -9.39
N THR A 6 -13.86 -4.60 -9.93
CA THR A 6 -15.17 -4.61 -9.25
C THR A 6 -15.17 -5.79 -8.28
N GLN A 7 -14.93 -5.55 -6.97
CA GLN A 7 -15.04 -6.59 -5.92
C GLN A 7 -15.00 -5.95 -4.52
N GLY A 8 -16.17 -5.50 -4.02
CA GLY A 8 -16.22 -4.63 -2.84
C GLY A 8 -15.53 -3.30 -3.13
N HIS A 9 -15.84 -2.25 -2.40
CA HIS A 9 -15.10 -1.01 -2.60
C HIS A 9 -13.75 -1.11 -1.88
N ILE A 10 -12.90 -2.06 -2.26
CA ILE A 10 -11.56 -2.15 -1.69
C ILE A 10 -10.65 -1.27 -2.55
N CYS A 11 -10.27 -0.11 -2.03
CA CYS A 11 -9.30 0.78 -2.63
C CYS A 11 -7.88 0.40 -2.20
N HIS A 12 -6.93 0.74 -3.06
CA HIS A 12 -5.52 0.52 -2.80
C HIS A 12 -4.68 1.70 -3.26
N ASP A 13 -3.75 2.13 -2.40
CA ASP A 13 -2.89 3.30 -2.59
C ASP A 13 -1.46 2.99 -2.17
N TYR A 14 -0.51 3.68 -2.79
CA TYR A 14 0.92 3.48 -2.51
C TYR A 14 1.44 4.68 -1.72
N LEU A 15 2.04 4.41 -0.55
CA LEU A 15 2.77 5.42 0.19
C LEU A 15 4.21 5.45 -0.32
N GLU A 16 4.54 6.51 -1.06
CA GLU A 16 5.90 6.79 -1.52
C GLU A 16 6.78 7.25 -0.36
N GLY A 17 7.90 6.56 -0.14
CA GLY A 17 8.92 6.91 0.86
C GLY A 17 9.70 5.70 1.36
N ASP A 18 10.85 5.93 2.01
CA ASP A 18 11.67 4.88 2.68
C ASP A 18 11.02 4.39 3.99
N HIS A 19 9.68 4.35 4.02
CA HIS A 19 8.88 3.94 5.17
C HIS A 19 8.40 2.51 5.01
N CYS A 20 9.21 1.65 4.36
CA CYS A 20 8.85 0.25 4.22
C CYS A 20 9.29 -0.59 5.42
N ASP A 21 8.99 -0.08 6.62
CA ASP A 21 8.85 -0.93 7.79
C ASP A 21 7.39 -1.41 7.82
N PRO A 22 7.12 -2.72 7.80
CA PRO A 22 5.75 -3.24 7.72
C PRO A 22 4.86 -2.73 8.86
N ARG A 23 5.47 -2.37 10.00
CA ARG A 23 4.75 -1.79 11.13
C ARG A 23 4.36 -0.34 10.88
N ASP A 24 5.28 0.49 10.41
CA ASP A 24 5.01 1.90 10.07
C ASP A 24 4.06 2.01 8.89
N CYS A 25 4.31 1.25 7.82
CA CYS A 25 3.42 1.15 6.67
C CYS A 25 1.97 0.82 7.09
N ASN A 26 1.79 -0.22 7.91
CA ASN A 26 0.46 -0.59 8.39
C ASN A 26 -0.16 0.48 9.31
N LEU A 27 0.64 1.12 10.16
CA LEU A 27 0.15 2.21 11.01
C LEU A 27 -0.31 3.41 10.18
N ASP A 28 0.45 3.80 9.17
CA ASP A 28 0.14 4.93 8.29
C ASP A 28 -1.13 4.64 7.47
N CYS A 29 -1.22 3.45 6.86
CA CYS A 29 -2.42 3.01 6.15
C CYS A 29 -3.66 2.96 7.05
N ARG A 30 -3.49 2.51 8.30
CA ARG A 30 -4.56 2.43 9.29
C ARG A 30 -4.94 3.80 9.85
N ASP A 31 -3.99 4.70 10.01
CA ASP A 31 -4.28 6.04 10.49
C ASP A 31 -5.07 6.83 9.43
N LYS A 32 -4.56 6.82 8.19
CA LYS A 32 -5.08 7.59 7.06
C LYS A 32 -6.37 7.04 6.46
N TRP A 33 -6.46 5.71 6.27
CA TRP A 33 -7.59 5.07 5.59
C TRP A 33 -8.31 4.00 6.41
N LYS A 34 -7.90 3.76 7.67
CA LYS A 34 -8.40 2.64 8.49
C LYS A 34 -8.20 1.27 7.82
N GLY A 35 -7.27 1.19 6.87
CA GLY A 35 -6.92 -0.03 6.15
C GLY A 35 -5.75 -0.79 6.76
N THR A 36 -5.21 -1.67 5.94
CA THR A 36 -4.02 -2.48 6.22
C THR A 36 -2.91 -2.15 5.24
N GLY A 37 -1.70 -1.97 5.76
CA GLY A 37 -0.50 -1.73 4.96
C GLY A 37 0.40 -2.95 4.88
N THR A 38 0.91 -3.24 3.69
CA THR A 38 1.91 -4.27 3.44
C THR A 38 3.08 -3.69 2.67
N CYS A 39 4.29 -4.06 3.10
CA CYS A 39 5.49 -3.73 2.35
C CYS A 39 5.64 -4.67 1.17
N GLU A 40 5.41 -4.13 -0.03
CA GLU A 40 5.64 -4.90 -1.24
C GLU A 40 7.15 -5.13 -1.43
N PRO A 41 7.55 -6.33 -1.88
CA PRO A 41 8.94 -6.59 -2.20
C PRO A 41 9.40 -5.59 -3.28
N PRO A 42 10.65 -5.11 -3.21
CA PRO A 42 11.14 -4.11 -4.13
C PRO A 42 11.03 -4.65 -5.56
N THR A 43 10.26 -3.96 -6.39
CA THR A 43 9.97 -4.36 -7.78
C THR A 43 10.44 -3.25 -8.71
N GLY A 44 11.28 -3.60 -9.69
CA GLY A 44 11.92 -2.64 -10.61
C GLY A 44 13.30 -2.16 -10.17
N THR A 45 14.04 -1.57 -11.13
CA THR A 45 15.33 -0.91 -10.92
C THR A 45 15.14 0.60 -11.04
N PRO A 46 15.41 1.41 -10.00
CA PRO A 46 15.97 1.05 -8.68
C PRO A 46 14.99 0.28 -7.78
N LEU A 47 15.55 -0.52 -6.86
CA LEU A 47 14.80 -1.32 -5.87
C LEU A 47 14.10 -0.41 -4.85
N THR A 48 12.97 0.19 -5.23
CA THR A 48 12.13 0.96 -4.31
C THR A 48 11.22 0.02 -3.55
N ARG A 49 11.39 -0.04 -2.23
CA ARG A 49 10.42 -0.67 -1.34
C ARG A 49 9.31 0.32 -1.09
N THR A 50 8.09 -0.02 -1.50
CA THR A 50 6.93 0.87 -1.38
C THR A 50 5.90 0.24 -0.46
N CYS A 51 5.33 1.06 0.41
CA CYS A 51 4.23 0.62 1.26
C CYS A 51 2.93 0.59 0.45
N TYR A 52 2.29 -0.56 0.42
CA TYR A 52 1.02 -0.81 -0.27
C TYR A 52 -0.12 -0.86 0.74
N CYS A 53 -0.99 0.13 0.69
CA CYS A 53 -2.17 0.20 1.54
C CYS A 53 -3.38 -0.40 0.84
N THR A 54 -4.14 -1.22 1.56
CA THR A 54 -5.44 -1.74 1.14
C THR A 54 -6.48 -1.31 2.16
N TYR A 55 -7.54 -0.63 1.72
CA TYR A 55 -8.58 -0.08 2.58
C TYR A 55 -9.96 -0.13 1.92
N ASP A 56 -11.01 0.03 2.72
CA ASP A 56 -12.39 0.13 2.22
C ASP A 56 -12.68 1.58 1.82
N CYS A 57 -13.28 1.77 0.65
CA CYS A 57 -13.79 3.00 0.07
C CYS A 57 -15.25 2.78 -0.40
#